data_AF-E3HYK9-F1
#
_entry.id   AF-E3HYK9-F1
#
_cell.length_a   1.000
_cell.length_b   1.000
_cell.length_c   1.000
_cell.angle_alpha   90.00
_cell.angle_beta   90.00
_cell.angle_gamma   90.00
#
_symmetry.space_group_name_H-M   'P 1'
#
loop_
_entity.id
_entity.type
_entity.pdbx_description
1 polymer ?
#
loop_
_entity_poly.entity_id
_entity_poly.type
_entity_poly.pdbx_seq_one_letter_code
_entity_poly.pdbx_strand_id
1 'polypeptide(L)'
;MARANGERQQDSIALWLLIGFGCSLILGGTLWLVASNRIVFYSAPLFHWLAKPWGWLPFDYAEQVAFDMEAMYRLARRYPTRIGFFDWLGYAHTAMRPMSLFLVGWVLMIGARLYARRAKSQNLQRKMTPDLLVQELMHFTTDIAPIACIQKQLVQNKLKRWRRQVSPMEVLHRAKVKGVPAIEPGMRLNEARLAEYLSAYTFMEVPGPNGKMERIRHNEFLGRQIVDLAVDSRNTERAFVDRMSSLGKTMFALLAPGAFNGAEGRADAEKVIRALNWSAYGSREGMARLDLPIVQEMYDKYREHGAVKQLLQMHHWEYTFLLELQRIAGRSSKIGSWRYLWLRPMDRILFFVLDTDGRHTPHSESAVAALGQHPYERMCVEEGMLPLCAVHEKDRQRGERGKTMPIIFVNEVVTGFKAEFDAWVNGVDDDHLDQMWKSKDIWRMARQALEPEVAPNDPPAEALTEDSEFDNYAAGQLREMKAAEDARLQDALAGSSAPGVRQGSATP
;
A
#
# COMPACT_ATOMS: atom_id res chain seq x y z
N MET A 1 7.12 -13.62 48.43
CA MET A 1 7.40 -15.02 48.85
C MET A 1 7.89 -15.94 47.72
N ALA A 2 8.07 -15.49 46.46
CA ALA A 2 8.40 -16.39 45.34
C ALA A 2 9.91 -16.53 45.00
N ARG A 3 10.82 -16.44 45.98
CA ARG A 3 12.29 -16.61 45.76
C ARG A 3 12.93 -17.79 46.50
N ALA A 4 12.23 -18.43 47.46
CA ALA A 4 12.82 -19.47 48.31
C ALA A 4 12.77 -20.90 47.75
N ASN A 5 12.04 -21.15 46.65
CA ASN A 5 11.87 -22.50 46.11
C ASN A 5 12.91 -22.90 45.03
N GLY A 6 13.74 -21.96 44.57
CA GLY A 6 14.74 -22.24 43.51
C GLY A 6 15.93 -23.06 43.99
N GLU A 7 16.44 -22.78 45.19
CA GLU A 7 17.69 -23.36 45.70
C GLU A 7 17.56 -24.86 45.98
N ARG A 8 16.47 -25.30 46.65
CA ARG A 8 16.22 -26.72 46.94
C ARG A 8 16.17 -27.63 45.70
N GLN A 9 15.79 -27.10 44.54
CA GLN A 9 15.74 -27.88 43.31
C GLN A 9 17.14 -28.08 42.70
N GLN A 10 18.01 -27.06 42.78
CA GLN A 10 19.39 -27.14 42.31
C GLN A 10 20.22 -28.13 43.16
N ASP A 11 20.06 -28.11 44.48
CA ASP A 11 20.78 -29.03 45.39
C ASP A 11 20.45 -30.51 45.09
N SER A 12 19.19 -30.82 44.76
CA SER A 12 18.79 -32.19 44.39
C SER A 12 19.47 -32.66 43.09
N ILE A 13 19.59 -31.79 42.08
CA ILE A 13 20.23 -32.12 40.80
C ILE A 13 21.73 -32.33 41.03
N ALA A 14 22.37 -31.49 41.83
CA ALA A 14 23.78 -31.64 42.20
C ALA A 14 24.04 -32.99 42.92
N LEU A 15 23.17 -33.38 43.87
CA LEU A 15 23.28 -34.65 44.57
C LEU A 15 23.13 -35.86 43.63
N TRP A 16 22.14 -35.85 42.74
CA TRP A 16 21.94 -36.92 41.76
C TRP A 16 23.11 -37.04 40.76
N LEU A 17 23.69 -35.92 40.33
CA LEU A 17 24.91 -35.92 39.51
C LEU A 17 26.10 -36.51 40.27
N LEU A 18 26.27 -36.19 41.56
CA LEU A 18 27.33 -36.74 42.42
C LEU A 18 27.20 -38.26 42.61
N ILE A 19 25.99 -38.75 42.89
CA ILE A 19 25.70 -40.18 43.02
C ILE A 19 25.94 -40.90 41.68
N GLY A 20 25.42 -40.36 40.57
CA GLY A 20 25.62 -40.91 39.23
C GLY A 20 27.10 -40.99 38.84
N PHE A 21 27.89 -39.96 39.16
CA PHE A 21 29.33 -39.93 38.95
C PHE A 21 30.06 -40.98 39.81
N GLY A 22 29.72 -41.09 41.10
CA GLY A 22 30.28 -42.09 42.01
C GLY A 22 30.01 -43.52 41.55
N CYS A 23 28.77 -43.85 41.19
CA CYS A 23 28.41 -45.15 40.61
C CYS A 23 29.16 -45.42 39.30
N SER A 24 29.32 -44.42 38.43
CA SER A 24 30.05 -44.55 37.17
C SER A 24 31.54 -44.82 37.37
N LEU A 25 32.17 -44.21 38.38
CA LEU A 25 33.58 -44.49 38.73
C LEU A 25 33.76 -45.92 39.27
N ILE A 26 32.87 -46.39 40.14
CA ILE A 26 32.94 -47.75 40.69
C ILE A 26 32.71 -48.81 39.59
N LEU A 27 31.71 -48.60 38.73
CA LEU A 27 31.45 -49.48 37.59
C LEU A 27 32.60 -49.45 36.58
N GLY A 28 33.15 -48.27 36.25
CA GLY A 28 34.30 -48.14 35.35
C GLY A 28 35.55 -48.82 35.88
N GLY A 29 35.85 -48.65 37.18
CA GLY A 29 36.98 -49.29 37.84
C GLY A 29 36.87 -50.82 37.90
N THR A 30 35.71 -51.35 38.28
CA THR A 30 35.46 -52.81 38.30
C THR A 30 35.48 -53.41 36.90
N LEU A 31 34.88 -52.75 35.90
CA LEU A 31 34.92 -53.18 34.50
C LEU A 31 36.36 -53.20 33.96
N TRP A 32 37.20 -52.22 34.33
CA TRP A 32 38.61 -52.21 33.97
C TRP A 32 39.38 -53.38 34.60
N LEU A 33 39.20 -53.64 35.89
CA LEU A 33 39.87 -54.75 36.57
C LEU A 33 39.54 -56.12 35.96
N VAL A 34 38.28 -56.33 35.54
CA VAL A 34 37.82 -57.61 34.98
C VAL A 34 38.11 -57.73 33.47
N ALA A 35 38.06 -56.63 32.71
CA ALA A 35 38.03 -56.67 31.24
C ALA A 35 39.00 -55.71 30.52
N SER A 36 39.95 -55.08 31.22
CA SER A 36 40.98 -54.18 30.65
C SER A 36 41.57 -54.66 29.32
N ASN A 37 42.01 -55.91 29.25
CA ASN A 37 42.58 -56.49 28.03
C ASN A 37 41.62 -56.47 26.83
N ARG A 38 40.32 -56.74 27.04
CA ARG A 38 39.29 -56.67 26.00
C ARG A 38 38.96 -55.22 25.66
N ILE A 39 38.81 -54.36 26.67
CA ILE A 39 38.53 -52.92 26.48
C ILE A 39 39.61 -52.29 25.59
N VAL A 40 40.88 -52.44 25.97
CA VAL A 40 42.05 -51.94 25.21
C VAL A 40 42.04 -52.49 23.79
N PHE A 41 41.92 -53.81 23.61
CA PHE A 41 42.04 -54.44 22.30
C PHE A 41 40.92 -54.05 21.30
N TYR A 42 39.68 -53.89 21.79
CA TYR A 42 38.51 -53.56 20.96
C TYR A 42 38.29 -52.06 20.76
N SER A 43 38.71 -51.20 21.71
CA SER A 43 38.56 -49.74 21.56
C SER A 43 39.79 -49.04 20.96
N ALA A 44 40.96 -49.70 20.88
CA ALA A 44 42.13 -49.17 20.16
C ALA A 44 41.88 -48.80 18.69
N PRO A 45 41.17 -49.57 17.87
CA PRO A 45 40.84 -49.16 16.50
C PRO A 45 39.97 -47.89 16.44
N LEU A 46 39.08 -47.69 17.43
CA LEU A 46 38.22 -46.51 17.52
C LEU A 46 39.05 -45.26 17.86
N PHE A 47 39.88 -45.32 18.91
CA PHE A 47 40.74 -44.20 19.28
C PHE A 47 41.81 -43.90 18.23
N HIS A 48 42.39 -44.92 17.59
CA HIS A 48 43.29 -44.71 16.45
C HIS A 48 42.58 -43.98 15.29
N TRP A 49 41.34 -44.34 14.97
CA TRP A 49 40.55 -43.62 13.95
C TRP A 49 40.26 -42.17 14.37
N LEU A 50 39.87 -41.93 15.63
CA LEU A 50 39.65 -40.58 16.18
C LEU A 50 40.94 -39.74 16.25
N ALA A 51 42.10 -40.37 16.35
CA ALA A 51 43.41 -39.71 16.37
C ALA A 51 43.92 -39.31 14.97
N LYS A 52 43.40 -39.88 13.88
CA LYS A 52 43.86 -39.57 12.50
C LYS A 52 43.92 -38.07 12.15
N PRO A 53 42.99 -37.20 12.60
CA PRO A 53 43.08 -35.77 12.32
C PRO A 53 44.33 -35.07 12.88
N TRP A 54 45.06 -35.67 13.84
CA TRP A 54 46.37 -35.15 14.25
C TRP A 54 47.35 -35.13 13.07
N GLY A 55 47.35 -36.16 12.22
CA GLY A 55 48.18 -36.22 11.01
C GLY A 55 47.73 -35.30 9.86
N TRP A 56 46.69 -34.48 10.06
CA TRP A 56 46.26 -33.45 9.12
C TRP A 56 46.64 -32.03 9.55
N LEU A 57 47.19 -31.87 10.76
CA LEU A 57 47.58 -30.57 11.30
C LEU A 57 49.07 -30.32 10.97
N PRO A 58 49.41 -29.24 10.24
CA PRO A 58 50.77 -28.95 9.80
C PRO A 58 51.60 -28.29 10.93
N PHE A 59 51.75 -28.99 12.04
CA PHE A 59 52.54 -28.56 13.20
C PHE A 59 53.45 -29.70 13.65
N ASP A 60 54.73 -29.42 13.86
CA ASP A 60 55.74 -30.42 14.27
C ASP A 60 55.29 -31.25 15.51
N TYR A 61 54.61 -30.59 16.45
CA TYR A 61 54.02 -31.24 17.64
C TYR A 61 52.91 -32.26 17.28
N ALA A 62 52.10 -31.98 16.26
CA ALA A 62 51.03 -32.86 15.82
C ALA A 62 51.57 -34.12 15.11
N GLU A 63 52.68 -34.00 14.37
CA GLU A 63 53.38 -35.15 13.77
C GLU A 63 53.95 -36.08 14.86
N GLN A 64 54.61 -35.51 15.87
CA GLN A 64 55.10 -36.29 17.01
C GLN A 64 53.95 -37.01 17.75
N VAL A 65 52.85 -36.30 18.05
CA VAL A 65 51.68 -36.91 18.68
C VAL A 65 51.07 -37.99 17.79
N ALA A 66 50.97 -37.80 16.47
CA ALA A 66 50.45 -38.82 15.56
C ALA A 66 51.32 -40.09 15.54
N PHE A 67 52.65 -39.94 15.59
CA PHE A 67 53.59 -41.06 15.72
C PHE A 67 53.43 -41.80 17.05
N ASP A 68 53.35 -41.08 18.17
CA ASP A 68 53.14 -41.66 19.50
C ASP A 68 51.78 -42.40 19.60
N MET A 69 50.72 -41.86 18.98
CA MET A 69 49.41 -42.51 18.91
C MET A 69 49.45 -43.81 18.07
N GLU A 70 50.23 -43.86 16.99
CA GLU A 70 50.43 -45.07 16.17
C GLU A 70 51.26 -46.12 16.91
N ALA A 71 52.31 -45.71 17.63
CA ALA A 71 53.09 -46.59 18.48
C ALA A 71 52.24 -47.21 19.60
N MET A 72 51.43 -46.39 20.29
CA MET A 72 50.50 -46.87 21.32
C MET A 72 49.39 -47.77 20.76
N TYR A 73 48.86 -47.47 19.58
CA TYR A 73 47.90 -48.35 18.89
C TYR A 73 48.50 -49.76 18.65
N ARG A 74 49.71 -49.82 18.09
CA ARG A 74 50.41 -51.11 17.85
C ARG A 74 50.68 -51.86 19.15
N LEU A 75 51.07 -51.16 20.21
CA LEU A 75 51.33 -51.75 21.52
C LEU A 75 50.03 -52.29 22.14
N ALA A 76 48.92 -51.56 22.04
CA ALA A 76 47.58 -51.98 22.51
C ALA A 76 47.06 -53.22 21.76
N ARG A 77 47.32 -53.32 20.45
CA ARG A 77 46.93 -54.49 19.65
C ARG A 77 47.80 -55.72 19.91
N ARG A 78 49.08 -55.54 20.24
CA ARG A 78 50.05 -56.65 20.40
C ARG A 78 50.18 -57.14 21.84
N TYR A 79 50.05 -56.25 22.83
CA TYR A 79 50.22 -56.56 24.26
C TYR A 79 49.17 -55.84 25.14
N PRO A 80 47.85 -56.08 24.94
CA PRO A 80 46.79 -55.36 25.65
C PRO A 80 46.82 -55.52 27.18
N THR A 81 47.45 -56.59 27.70
CA THR A 81 47.61 -56.84 29.14
C THR A 81 48.71 -56.01 29.81
N ARG A 82 49.54 -55.28 29.04
CA ARG A 82 50.67 -54.49 29.57
C ARG A 82 50.37 -52.99 29.68
N ILE A 83 49.24 -52.52 29.20
CA ILE A 83 48.88 -51.09 29.23
C ILE A 83 48.19 -50.76 30.55
N GLY A 84 48.75 -49.80 31.29
CA GLY A 84 48.14 -49.30 32.52
C GLY A 84 46.88 -48.48 32.24
N PHE A 85 45.99 -48.37 33.24
CA PHE A 85 44.76 -47.57 33.12
C PHE A 85 45.04 -46.11 32.74
N PHE A 86 46.05 -45.50 33.36
CA PHE A 86 46.40 -44.10 33.10
C PHE A 86 47.04 -43.89 31.73
N ASP A 87 47.86 -44.83 31.25
CA ASP A 87 48.42 -44.79 29.89
C ASP A 87 47.30 -44.87 28.85
N TRP A 88 46.34 -45.78 29.08
CA TRP A 88 45.16 -45.92 28.23
C TRP A 88 44.27 -44.68 28.24
N LEU A 89 44.03 -44.09 29.41
CA LEU A 89 43.26 -42.87 29.55
C LEU A 89 43.96 -41.68 28.89
N GLY A 90 45.30 -41.59 29.00
CA GLY A 90 46.12 -40.60 28.31
C GLY A 90 46.08 -40.73 26.79
N TYR A 91 46.14 -41.96 26.28
CA TYR A 91 45.95 -42.28 24.87
C TYR A 91 44.55 -41.87 24.38
N ALA A 92 43.49 -42.31 25.07
CA ALA A 92 42.11 -41.97 24.72
C ALA A 92 41.84 -40.45 24.76
N HIS A 93 42.31 -39.75 25.80
CA HIS A 93 42.20 -38.30 25.91
C HIS A 93 42.92 -37.58 24.77
N THR A 94 44.15 -38.01 24.44
CA THR A 94 44.92 -37.39 23.35
C THR A 94 44.29 -37.66 21.98
N ALA A 95 43.76 -38.87 21.76
CA ALA A 95 43.01 -39.22 20.56
C ALA A 95 41.71 -38.42 20.39
N MET A 96 41.02 -38.04 21.46
CA MET A 96 39.76 -37.28 21.40
C MET A 96 39.93 -35.77 21.23
N ARG A 97 41.12 -35.20 21.46
CA ARG A 97 41.38 -33.75 21.38
C ARG A 97 40.99 -33.08 20.04
N PRO A 98 41.29 -33.65 18.85
CA PRO A 98 40.87 -33.04 17.59
C PRO A 98 39.34 -32.94 17.45
N MET A 99 38.63 -33.96 17.95
CA MET A 99 37.16 -33.99 17.94
C MET A 99 36.55 -32.97 18.92
N SER A 100 37.19 -32.72 20.06
CA SER A 100 36.71 -31.67 20.97
C SER A 100 36.90 -30.27 20.39
N LEU A 101 38.02 -30.01 19.70
CA LEU A 101 38.24 -28.75 18.96
C LEU A 101 37.21 -28.59 17.82
N PHE A 102 36.93 -29.66 17.06
CA PHE A 102 35.90 -29.64 16.04
C PHE A 102 34.51 -29.34 16.62
N LEU A 103 34.14 -29.98 17.74
CA LEU A 103 32.85 -29.75 18.41
C LEU A 103 32.72 -28.32 18.94
N VAL A 104 33.78 -27.76 19.54
CA VAL A 104 33.81 -26.36 19.97
C VAL A 104 33.67 -25.42 18.76
N GLY A 105 34.41 -25.65 17.67
CA GLY A 105 34.28 -24.88 16.43
C GLY A 105 32.87 -24.96 15.81
N TRP A 106 32.25 -26.13 15.83
CA TRP A 106 30.88 -26.37 15.37
C TRP A 106 29.84 -25.64 16.23
N VAL A 107 29.96 -25.71 17.57
CA VAL A 107 29.08 -24.98 18.51
C VAL A 107 29.25 -23.46 18.33
N LEU A 108 30.48 -22.96 18.16
CA LEU A 108 30.72 -21.55 17.87
C LEU A 108 30.13 -21.13 16.50
N MET A 109 30.24 -21.96 15.46
CA MET A 109 29.63 -21.70 14.16
C MET A 109 28.10 -21.64 14.24
N ILE A 110 27.47 -22.58 14.95
CA ILE A 110 26.01 -22.57 15.18
C ILE A 110 25.62 -21.35 16.01
N GLY A 111 26.36 -21.03 17.08
CA GLY A 111 26.14 -19.85 17.91
C GLY A 111 26.21 -18.55 17.11
N ALA A 112 27.25 -18.39 16.29
CA ALA A 112 27.40 -17.25 15.39
C ALA A 112 26.28 -17.18 14.34
N ARG A 113 25.86 -18.31 13.76
CA ARG A 113 24.75 -18.38 12.78
C ARG A 113 23.40 -18.03 13.41
N LEU A 114 23.14 -18.48 14.64
CA LEU A 114 21.95 -18.14 15.41
C LEU A 114 21.97 -16.67 15.83
N TYR A 115 23.12 -16.14 16.27
CA TYR A 115 23.30 -14.72 16.59
C TYR A 115 23.07 -13.82 15.36
N ALA A 116 23.65 -14.15 14.21
CA ALA A 116 23.44 -13.42 12.96
C ALA A 116 21.97 -13.46 12.49
N ARG A 117 21.28 -14.61 12.64
CA ARG A 117 19.84 -14.71 12.39
C ARG A 117 19.02 -13.87 13.36
N ARG A 118 19.36 -13.86 14.65
CA ARG A 118 18.69 -13.07 15.69
C ARG A 118 18.90 -11.57 15.48
N ALA A 119 20.10 -11.14 15.09
CA ALA A 119 20.38 -9.74 14.73
C ALA A 119 19.56 -9.28 13.50
N LYS A 120 19.42 -10.12 12.47
CA LYS A 120 18.53 -9.83 11.33
C LYS A 120 17.06 -9.77 11.77
N SER A 121 16.60 -10.70 12.61
CA SER A 121 15.23 -10.71 13.14
C SER A 121 14.93 -9.50 14.05
N GLN A 122 15.89 -9.04 14.85
CA GLN A 122 15.73 -7.84 15.68
C GLN A 122 15.66 -6.55 14.86
N ASN A 123 16.24 -6.49 13.67
CA ASN A 123 16.00 -5.37 12.75
C ASN A 123 14.54 -5.33 12.23
N LEU A 124 13.88 -6.49 12.08
CA LEU A 124 12.44 -6.56 11.77
C LEU A 124 11.55 -6.20 12.97
N GLN A 125 12.06 -6.31 14.19
CA GLN A 125 11.40 -5.85 15.43
C GLN A 125 11.81 -4.44 15.87
N ARG A 126 12.44 -3.65 14.98
CA ARG A 126 12.54 -2.20 15.23
C ARG A 126 11.12 -1.64 15.36
N LYS A 127 10.85 -0.93 16.46
CA LYS A 127 9.59 -0.20 16.64
C LYS A 127 9.39 0.70 15.41
N MET A 128 8.41 0.40 14.57
CA MET A 128 8.09 1.20 13.41
C MET A 128 7.70 2.60 13.89
N THR A 129 8.57 3.58 13.64
CA THR A 129 8.20 4.99 13.78
C THR A 129 7.23 5.34 12.65
N PRO A 130 6.35 6.35 12.82
CA PRO A 130 5.46 6.78 11.74
C PRO A 130 6.21 7.13 10.46
N ASP A 131 7.37 7.78 10.56
CA ASP A 131 8.24 8.10 9.42
C ASP A 131 8.72 6.83 8.67
N LEU A 132 9.13 5.78 9.40
CA LEU A 132 9.57 4.51 8.81
C LEU A 132 8.39 3.74 8.20
N LEU A 133 7.25 3.71 8.90
CA LEU A 133 6.03 3.08 8.40
C LEU A 133 5.55 3.73 7.09
N VAL A 134 5.61 5.06 6.99
CA VAL A 134 5.30 5.79 5.75
C VAL A 134 6.26 5.42 4.61
N GLN A 135 7.57 5.29 4.90
CA GLN A 135 8.56 4.87 3.90
C GLN A 135 8.34 3.43 3.41
N GLU A 136 8.03 2.50 4.30
CA GLU A 136 7.70 1.11 3.93
C GLU A 136 6.37 1.03 3.17
N LEU A 137 5.33 1.73 3.64
CA LEU A 137 4.02 1.76 2.97
C LEU A 137 4.09 2.37 1.57
N MET A 138 4.95 3.36 1.33
CA MET A 138 5.15 3.96 0.00
C MET A 138 5.56 2.95 -1.08
N HIS A 139 6.22 1.85 -0.72
CA HIS A 139 6.56 0.78 -1.66
C HIS A 139 5.33 -0.02 -2.11
N PHE A 140 4.27 -0.04 -1.31
CA PHE A 140 3.00 -0.73 -1.61
C PHE A 140 1.93 0.22 -2.17
N THR A 141 1.78 1.40 -1.58
CA THR A 141 0.79 2.42 -1.94
C THR A 141 1.49 3.73 -2.27
N THR A 142 1.65 4.00 -3.57
CA THR A 142 2.33 5.25 -4.00
C THR A 142 1.51 6.50 -3.71
N ASP A 143 0.22 6.37 -3.43
CA ASP A 143 -0.73 7.46 -3.25
C ASP A 143 -0.36 8.39 -2.06
N ILE A 144 0.42 7.89 -1.09
CA ILE A 144 0.98 8.69 0.03
C ILE A 144 2.33 9.38 -0.29
N ALA A 145 2.97 9.06 -1.41
CA ALA A 145 4.27 9.62 -1.79
C ALA A 145 4.31 11.17 -1.87
N PRO A 146 3.26 11.88 -2.34
CA PRO A 146 3.24 13.35 -2.32
C PRO A 146 3.32 13.96 -0.92
N ILE A 147 2.82 13.27 0.11
CA ILE A 147 2.74 13.80 1.48
C ILE A 147 3.87 13.31 2.39
N ALA A 148 4.54 12.21 2.06
CA ALA A 148 5.53 11.55 2.92
C ALA A 148 6.65 12.48 3.42
N CYS A 149 7.30 13.23 2.53
CA CYS A 149 8.38 14.16 2.92
C CYS A 149 7.88 15.43 3.64
N ILE A 150 6.60 15.79 3.43
CA ILE A 150 6.03 17.07 3.91
C ILE A 150 5.13 16.92 5.13
N GLN A 151 4.87 15.69 5.62
CA GLN A 151 3.96 15.39 6.74
C GLN A 151 4.18 16.30 7.96
N LYS A 152 5.43 16.51 8.37
CA LYS A 152 5.78 17.39 9.51
C LYS A 152 5.43 18.87 9.25
N GLN A 153 5.50 19.32 8.00
CA GLN A 153 5.11 20.67 7.60
C GLN A 153 3.58 20.82 7.47
N LEU A 154 2.88 19.75 7.08
CA LEU A 154 1.42 19.68 7.03
C LEU A 154 0.81 19.76 8.44
N VAL A 155 1.31 18.97 9.40
CA VAL A 155 0.89 19.02 10.81
C VAL A 155 1.17 20.39 11.43
N GLN A 156 2.28 21.04 11.05
CA GLN A 156 2.61 22.41 11.48
C GLN A 156 1.85 23.50 10.70
N ASN A 157 0.95 23.14 9.77
CA ASN A 157 0.19 24.05 8.90
C ASN A 157 1.05 25.12 8.17
N LYS A 158 2.30 24.77 7.83
CA LYS A 158 3.25 25.70 7.18
C LYS A 158 3.01 25.85 5.68
N LEU A 159 2.37 24.87 5.04
CA LEU A 159 2.16 24.80 3.61
C LEU A 159 0.82 25.45 3.20
N LYS A 160 0.87 26.74 2.84
CA LYS A 160 -0.32 27.55 2.48
C LYS A 160 -1.23 26.91 1.42
N ARG A 161 -0.67 26.16 0.46
CA ARG A 161 -1.43 25.48 -0.60
C ARG A 161 -2.22 24.26 -0.10
N TRP A 162 -1.73 23.61 0.96
CA TRP A 162 -2.36 22.46 1.62
C TRP A 162 -3.41 22.83 2.67
N ARG A 163 -3.78 24.12 2.79
CA ARG A 163 -4.80 24.63 3.73
C ARG A 163 -6.07 23.77 3.76
N ARG A 164 -6.79 23.80 4.90
CA ARG A 164 -8.15 23.22 5.06
C ARG A 164 -9.11 23.72 3.97
N GLN A 165 -10.24 23.05 3.75
CA GLN A 165 -11.33 23.55 2.88
C GLN A 165 -11.70 25.00 3.27
N VAL A 166 -12.00 25.84 2.28
CA VAL A 166 -12.56 27.19 2.51
C VAL A 166 -14.05 27.04 2.87
N SER A 167 -14.48 27.65 3.97
CA SER A 167 -15.89 27.61 4.39
C SER A 167 -16.78 28.49 3.49
N PRO A 168 -18.11 28.28 3.49
CA PRO A 168 -19.02 29.13 2.74
C PRO A 168 -18.85 30.62 3.05
N MET A 169 -18.76 30.96 4.35
CA MET A 169 -18.49 32.33 4.82
C MET A 169 -17.14 32.90 4.34
N GLU A 170 -16.07 32.10 4.26
CA GLU A 170 -14.80 32.56 3.69
C GLU A 170 -14.91 32.89 2.20
N VAL A 171 -15.78 32.20 1.43
CA VAL A 171 -16.09 32.57 0.03
C VAL A 171 -16.89 33.87 -0.02
N LEU A 172 -17.95 33.99 0.78
CA LEU A 172 -18.82 35.18 0.80
C LEU A 172 -18.08 36.46 1.22
N HIS A 173 -17.10 36.38 2.13
CA HIS A 173 -16.24 37.51 2.48
C HIS A 173 -15.22 37.88 1.38
N ARG A 174 -14.83 36.93 0.53
CA ARG A 174 -13.96 37.19 -0.65
C ARG A 174 -14.74 37.70 -1.85
N ALA A 175 -16.01 37.31 -1.99
CA ALA A 175 -16.89 37.71 -3.07
C ALA A 175 -17.05 39.24 -3.12
N LYS A 176 -16.36 39.87 -4.08
CA LYS A 176 -16.35 41.31 -4.30
C LYS A 176 -16.47 41.61 -5.79
N VAL A 177 -17.43 42.43 -6.15
CA VAL A 177 -17.65 42.91 -7.52
C VAL A 177 -17.33 44.40 -7.56
N LYS A 178 -16.35 44.80 -8.37
CA LYS A 178 -15.88 46.19 -8.49
C LYS A 178 -15.53 46.83 -7.12
N GLY A 179 -14.96 46.03 -6.22
CA GLY A 179 -14.61 46.43 -4.85
C GLY A 179 -15.74 46.33 -3.82
N VAL A 180 -17.00 46.23 -4.25
CA VAL A 180 -18.17 46.13 -3.37
C VAL A 180 -18.36 44.68 -2.91
N PRO A 181 -18.46 44.38 -1.60
CA PRO A 181 -18.67 43.02 -1.09
C PRO A 181 -20.07 42.47 -1.40
N ALA A 182 -20.19 41.14 -1.52
CA ALA A 182 -21.48 40.46 -1.67
C ALA A 182 -22.35 40.55 -0.41
N ILE A 183 -21.74 40.55 0.79
CA ILE A 183 -22.42 40.83 2.05
C ILE A 183 -22.51 42.34 2.24
N GLU A 184 -23.72 42.86 2.40
CA GLU A 184 -24.03 44.27 2.61
C GLU A 184 -24.11 44.63 4.12
N PRO A 185 -23.96 45.91 4.49
CA PRO A 185 -24.15 46.37 5.87
C PRO A 185 -25.51 45.94 6.42
N GLY A 186 -25.51 45.42 7.65
CA GLY A 186 -26.71 44.80 8.24
C GLY A 186 -26.89 43.32 7.91
N MET A 187 -25.82 42.61 7.54
CA MET A 187 -25.79 41.15 7.38
C MET A 187 -26.78 40.62 6.34
N ARG A 188 -26.88 41.31 5.19
CA ARG A 188 -27.72 40.90 4.05
C ARG A 188 -26.87 40.41 2.89
N LEU A 189 -27.17 39.25 2.34
CA LEU A 189 -26.49 38.73 1.15
C LEU A 189 -27.12 39.30 -0.13
N ASN A 190 -26.33 39.95 -0.97
CA ASN A 190 -26.76 40.37 -2.30
C ASN A 190 -26.56 39.22 -3.31
N GLU A 191 -27.62 38.45 -3.54
CA GLU A 191 -27.64 37.28 -4.44
C GLU A 191 -27.16 37.61 -5.86
N ALA A 192 -27.60 38.73 -6.43
CA ALA A 192 -27.21 39.14 -7.78
C ALA A 192 -25.70 39.47 -7.88
N ARG A 193 -25.13 40.07 -6.82
CA ARG A 193 -23.68 40.35 -6.75
C ARG A 193 -22.87 39.08 -6.52
N LEU A 194 -23.40 38.12 -5.76
CA LEU A 194 -22.78 36.80 -5.62
C LEU A 194 -22.81 36.05 -6.97
N ALA A 195 -23.91 36.10 -7.70
CA ALA A 195 -24.03 35.53 -9.04
C ALA A 195 -23.02 36.14 -10.02
N GLU A 196 -22.88 37.48 -10.07
CA GLU A 196 -21.87 38.16 -10.90
C GLU A 196 -20.44 37.78 -10.49
N TYR A 197 -20.17 37.50 -9.20
CA TYR A 197 -18.86 37.03 -8.74
C TYR A 197 -18.57 35.58 -9.15
N LEU A 198 -19.52 34.65 -8.94
CA LEU A 198 -19.34 33.23 -9.26
C LEU A 198 -19.31 32.96 -10.78
N SER A 199 -20.10 33.72 -11.55
CA SER A 199 -20.10 33.66 -13.03
C SER A 199 -19.01 34.52 -13.68
N ALA A 200 -18.16 35.21 -12.90
CA ALA A 200 -17.10 36.04 -13.44
C ALA A 200 -16.10 35.21 -14.25
N TYR A 201 -15.79 35.65 -15.46
CA TYR A 201 -14.80 35.01 -16.31
C TYR A 201 -13.82 36.04 -16.90
N THR A 202 -12.64 35.53 -17.22
CA THR A 202 -11.58 36.25 -17.92
C THR A 202 -11.33 35.57 -19.25
N PHE A 203 -10.53 36.20 -20.11
CA PHE A 203 -10.07 35.59 -21.34
C PHE A 203 -8.58 35.26 -21.22
N MET A 204 -8.20 34.08 -21.71
CA MET A 204 -6.81 33.65 -21.81
C MET A 204 -6.48 33.29 -23.25
N GLU A 205 -5.23 33.50 -23.64
CA GLU A 205 -4.72 33.06 -24.94
C GLU A 205 -4.04 31.70 -24.81
N VAL A 206 -4.42 30.76 -25.69
CA VAL A 206 -3.94 29.37 -25.70
C VAL A 206 -3.53 29.00 -27.13
N PRO A 207 -2.42 28.26 -27.34
CA PRO A 207 -2.02 27.85 -28.68
C PRO A 207 -3.08 26.94 -29.34
N GLY A 208 -3.56 27.36 -30.52
CA GLY A 208 -4.43 26.58 -31.39
C GLY A 208 -3.67 25.68 -32.36
N PRO A 209 -4.37 24.81 -33.11
CA PRO A 209 -3.78 23.74 -33.93
C PRO A 209 -2.84 24.22 -35.05
N ASN A 210 -2.94 25.48 -35.48
CA ASN A 210 -2.10 26.08 -36.52
C ASN A 210 -1.05 27.06 -35.95
N GLY A 211 -0.68 26.93 -34.66
CA GLY A 211 0.23 27.84 -33.97
C GLY A 211 -0.34 29.25 -33.71
N LYS A 212 -1.57 29.54 -34.15
CA LYS A 212 -2.28 30.78 -33.87
C LYS A 212 -2.79 30.75 -32.43
N MET A 213 -2.64 31.87 -31.71
CA MET A 213 -3.20 32.02 -30.38
C MET A 213 -4.73 32.15 -30.47
N GLU A 214 -5.44 31.33 -29.69
CA GLU A 214 -6.89 31.35 -29.54
C GLU A 214 -7.27 31.96 -28.20
N ARG A 215 -8.25 32.86 -28.22
CA ARG A 215 -8.79 33.50 -27.03
C ARG A 215 -9.95 32.66 -26.50
N ILE A 216 -9.75 31.98 -25.37
CA ILE A 216 -10.76 31.15 -24.69
C ILE A 216 -11.21 31.80 -23.38
N ARG A 217 -12.38 31.41 -22.87
CA ARG A 217 -12.87 31.86 -21.55
C ARG A 217 -12.23 31.04 -20.43
N HIS A 218 -12.03 31.67 -19.28
CA HIS A 218 -11.56 31.05 -18.05
C HIS A 218 -12.35 31.60 -16.87
N ASN A 219 -12.97 30.71 -16.11
CA ASN A 219 -13.65 31.02 -14.86
C ASN A 219 -12.89 30.32 -13.71
N GLU A 220 -12.73 31.00 -12.58
CA GLU A 220 -11.95 30.49 -11.44
C GLU A 220 -12.49 29.14 -10.92
N PHE A 221 -13.81 28.95 -10.98
CA PHE A 221 -14.50 27.78 -10.44
C PHE A 221 -14.85 26.69 -11.47
N LEU A 222 -14.61 26.92 -12.76
CA LEU A 222 -14.89 25.97 -13.87
C LEU A 222 -13.65 25.59 -14.68
N GLY A 223 -12.52 26.26 -14.47
CA GLY A 223 -11.30 26.07 -15.23
C GLY A 223 -11.36 26.75 -16.60
N ARG A 224 -10.74 26.14 -17.60
CA ARG A 224 -10.80 26.64 -18.99
C ARG A 224 -12.08 26.18 -19.68
N GLN A 225 -12.60 27.01 -20.55
CA GLN A 225 -13.59 26.57 -21.52
C GLN A 225 -12.88 25.77 -22.63
N ILE A 226 -13.22 24.50 -22.74
CA ILE A 226 -12.63 23.57 -23.73
C ILE A 226 -13.37 23.70 -25.07
N VAL A 227 -14.70 23.81 -25.04
CA VAL A 227 -15.55 23.85 -26.24
C VAL A 227 -16.37 25.15 -26.26
N ASP A 228 -16.33 25.89 -27.36
CA ASP A 228 -17.25 26.99 -27.65
C ASP A 228 -18.20 26.58 -28.76
N LEU A 229 -19.39 26.07 -28.38
CA LEU A 229 -20.41 25.62 -29.31
C LEU A 229 -20.77 26.66 -30.40
N ALA A 230 -20.66 27.97 -30.11
CA ALA A 230 -20.98 29.02 -31.08
C ALA A 230 -19.93 29.15 -32.20
N VAL A 231 -18.69 28.72 -31.95
CA VAL A 231 -17.55 28.82 -32.88
C VAL A 231 -17.15 27.46 -33.44
N ASP A 232 -17.06 26.46 -32.56
CA ASP A 232 -16.49 25.14 -32.81
C ASP A 232 -17.46 24.14 -33.45
N SER A 233 -18.77 24.42 -33.45
CA SER A 233 -19.79 23.61 -34.15
C SER A 233 -19.50 23.43 -35.65
N ARG A 234 -18.59 24.23 -36.22
CA ARG A 234 -18.13 24.15 -37.61
C ARG A 234 -16.89 23.24 -37.82
N ASN A 235 -16.24 22.76 -36.76
CA ASN A 235 -15.00 22.01 -36.84
C ASN A 235 -15.03 20.79 -35.91
N THR A 236 -15.69 19.72 -36.37
CA THR A 236 -15.93 18.47 -35.64
C THR A 236 -14.71 17.54 -35.55
N GLU A 237 -13.66 17.78 -36.34
CA GLU A 237 -12.46 16.93 -36.38
C GLU A 237 -11.47 17.27 -35.27
N ARG A 238 -11.58 18.47 -34.67
CA ARG A 238 -10.65 18.97 -33.67
C ARG A 238 -10.68 18.21 -32.34
N ALA A 239 -9.50 17.84 -31.83
CA ALA A 239 -9.32 17.40 -30.45
C ALA A 239 -9.42 18.59 -29.46
N PHE A 240 -10.63 18.92 -29.00
CA PHE A 240 -10.82 20.09 -28.12
C PHE A 240 -10.05 20.01 -26.80
N VAL A 241 -9.78 18.80 -26.30
CA VAL A 241 -8.93 18.49 -25.13
C VAL A 241 -7.60 19.27 -25.15
N ASP A 242 -7.08 19.60 -26.35
CA ASP A 242 -5.85 20.37 -26.51
C ASP A 242 -5.88 21.79 -25.91
N ARG A 243 -7.06 22.34 -25.60
CA ARG A 243 -7.23 23.64 -24.92
C ARG A 243 -7.12 23.57 -23.39
N MET A 244 -7.22 22.38 -22.79
CA MET A 244 -7.07 22.18 -21.34
C MET A 244 -5.73 22.75 -20.82
N SER A 245 -5.68 23.04 -19.52
CA SER A 245 -4.42 23.30 -18.83
C SER A 245 -3.52 22.06 -18.89
N SER A 246 -2.20 22.22 -18.74
CA SER A 246 -1.28 21.07 -18.67
C SER A 246 -1.66 20.07 -17.56
N LEU A 247 -2.29 20.59 -16.51
CA LEU A 247 -2.82 19.81 -15.40
C LEU A 247 -4.11 19.06 -15.78
N GLY A 248 -5.05 19.72 -16.45
CA GLY A 248 -6.25 19.08 -17.00
C GLY A 248 -5.92 18.00 -18.03
N LYS A 249 -4.91 18.23 -18.88
CA LYS A 249 -4.36 17.20 -19.80
C LYS A 249 -3.76 16.01 -19.04
N THR A 250 -3.06 16.27 -17.94
CA THR A 250 -2.53 15.21 -17.07
C THR A 250 -3.65 14.41 -16.40
N MET A 251 -4.68 15.08 -15.89
CA MET A 251 -5.85 14.42 -15.30
C MET A 251 -6.67 13.66 -16.36
N PHE A 252 -6.78 14.17 -17.57
CA PHE A 252 -7.36 13.45 -18.70
C PHE A 252 -6.59 12.16 -19.01
N ALA A 253 -5.25 12.24 -19.14
CA ALA A 253 -4.39 11.08 -19.38
C ALA A 253 -4.44 10.03 -18.25
N LEU A 254 -4.77 10.46 -17.02
CA LEU A 254 -4.98 9.61 -15.85
C LEU A 254 -6.36 8.93 -15.86
N LEU A 255 -7.42 9.67 -16.18
CA LEU A 255 -8.82 9.22 -16.05
C LEU A 255 -9.35 8.51 -17.31
N ALA A 256 -9.00 9.00 -18.51
CA ALA A 256 -9.51 8.45 -19.78
C ALA A 256 -9.22 6.96 -20.00
N PRO A 257 -8.03 6.41 -19.63
CA PRO A 257 -7.80 4.97 -19.73
C PRO A 257 -8.83 4.16 -18.92
N GLY A 258 -9.04 4.53 -17.66
CA GLY A 258 -10.02 3.88 -16.77
C GLY A 258 -11.47 4.06 -17.22
N ALA A 259 -11.79 5.19 -17.86
CA ALA A 259 -13.13 5.47 -18.37
C ALA A 259 -13.53 4.61 -19.58
N PHE A 260 -12.59 4.30 -20.49
CA PHE A 260 -12.93 3.74 -21.81
C PHE A 260 -12.42 2.32 -22.08
N ASN A 261 -11.28 1.91 -21.52
CA ASN A 261 -10.61 0.64 -21.88
C ASN A 261 -10.69 -0.46 -20.81
N GLY A 262 -11.68 -0.41 -19.92
CA GLY A 262 -11.99 -1.50 -18.99
C GLY A 262 -10.77 -1.99 -18.19
N ALA A 263 -10.50 -3.29 -18.19
CA ALA A 263 -9.41 -3.88 -17.41
C ALA A 263 -8.01 -3.39 -17.81
N GLU A 264 -7.72 -3.29 -19.11
CA GLU A 264 -6.44 -2.79 -19.62
C GLU A 264 -6.26 -1.30 -19.33
N GLY A 265 -7.33 -0.53 -19.52
CA GLY A 265 -7.37 0.89 -19.20
C GLY A 265 -7.05 1.19 -17.73
N ARG A 266 -7.51 0.34 -16.80
CA ARG A 266 -7.12 0.46 -15.38
C ARG A 266 -5.64 0.23 -15.14
N ALA A 267 -5.02 -0.73 -15.85
CA ALA A 267 -3.59 -0.98 -15.74
C ALA A 267 -2.77 0.19 -16.32
N ASP A 268 -3.23 0.83 -17.39
CA ASP A 268 -2.62 2.04 -17.94
C ASP A 268 -2.74 3.24 -16.99
N ALA A 269 -3.95 3.50 -16.45
CA ALA A 269 -4.17 4.54 -15.44
C ALA A 269 -3.29 4.33 -14.19
N GLU A 270 -3.16 3.08 -13.72
CA GLU A 270 -2.30 2.74 -12.59
C GLU A 270 -0.82 3.09 -12.81
N LYS A 271 -0.29 2.86 -14.02
CA LYS A 271 1.10 3.26 -14.37
C LYS A 271 1.27 4.78 -14.30
N VAL A 272 0.31 5.54 -14.83
CA VAL A 272 0.31 7.02 -14.82
C VAL A 272 0.23 7.56 -13.39
N ILE A 273 -0.71 7.05 -12.58
CA ILE A 273 -0.88 7.42 -11.17
C ILE A 273 0.42 7.16 -10.41
N ARG A 274 1.00 5.98 -10.56
CA ARG A 274 2.26 5.57 -9.94
C ARG A 274 3.43 6.49 -10.31
N ALA A 275 3.57 6.83 -11.60
CA ALA A 275 4.63 7.71 -12.08
C ALA A 275 4.48 9.14 -11.55
N LEU A 276 3.26 9.70 -11.57
CA LEU A 276 2.97 11.03 -11.04
C LEU A 276 3.21 11.10 -9.52
N ASN A 277 2.74 10.11 -8.77
CA ASN A 277 2.93 10.03 -7.32
C ASN A 277 4.42 9.93 -6.93
N TRP A 278 5.20 9.08 -7.61
CA TRP A 278 6.66 9.04 -7.41
C TRP A 278 7.35 10.34 -7.82
N SER A 279 6.88 11.04 -8.85
CA SER A 279 7.45 12.33 -9.25
C SER A 279 7.22 13.45 -8.23
N ALA A 280 6.18 13.32 -7.40
CA ALA A 280 5.88 14.25 -6.32
C ALA A 280 6.70 13.99 -5.05
N TYR A 281 7.27 12.79 -4.89
CA TYR A 281 8.11 12.43 -3.74
C TYR A 281 9.36 13.31 -3.67
N GLY A 282 9.72 13.76 -2.46
CA GLY A 282 10.84 14.68 -2.25
C GLY A 282 10.63 16.12 -2.74
N SER A 283 9.53 16.43 -3.43
CA SER A 283 9.23 17.80 -3.85
C SER A 283 8.86 18.70 -2.65
N ARG A 284 9.21 20.00 -2.72
CA ARG A 284 9.08 20.95 -1.60
C ARG A 284 7.65 21.08 -1.05
N GLU A 285 6.64 20.93 -1.91
CA GLU A 285 5.22 21.07 -1.56
C GLU A 285 4.38 19.87 -1.98
N GLY A 286 4.97 18.70 -2.29
CA GLY A 286 4.21 17.53 -2.74
C GLY A 286 3.56 17.69 -4.12
N MET A 287 4.16 18.47 -5.03
CA MET A 287 3.65 18.70 -6.40
C MET A 287 4.27 17.69 -7.38
N ALA A 288 3.45 17.12 -8.26
CA ALA A 288 3.92 16.21 -9.30
C ALA A 288 4.58 16.95 -10.47
N ARG A 289 5.41 16.22 -11.21
CA ARG A 289 5.91 16.62 -12.52
C ARG A 289 4.90 16.21 -13.59
N LEU A 290 4.43 17.18 -14.38
CA LEU A 290 3.48 16.94 -15.47
C LEU A 290 4.17 16.56 -16.79
N ASP A 291 5.48 16.80 -16.90
CA ASP A 291 6.33 16.59 -18.08
C ASP A 291 6.81 15.14 -18.25
N LEU A 292 6.06 14.16 -17.72
CA LEU A 292 6.44 12.75 -17.78
C LEU A 292 6.06 12.13 -19.13
N PRO A 293 6.97 11.40 -19.82
CA PRO A 293 6.68 10.79 -21.13
C PRO A 293 5.43 9.90 -21.13
N ILE A 294 5.19 9.14 -20.06
CA ILE A 294 4.01 8.27 -19.92
C ILE A 294 2.68 9.04 -19.87
N VAL A 295 2.69 10.27 -19.35
CA VAL A 295 1.50 11.14 -19.34
C VAL A 295 1.20 11.59 -20.76
N GLN A 296 2.22 11.97 -21.52
CA GLN A 296 2.07 12.38 -22.92
C GLN A 296 1.63 11.19 -23.81
N GLU A 297 2.22 10.01 -23.61
CA GLU A 297 1.84 8.77 -24.31
C GLU A 297 0.36 8.44 -24.12
N MET A 298 -0.12 8.46 -22.86
CA MET A 298 -1.53 8.20 -22.57
C MET A 298 -2.43 9.36 -23.04
N TYR A 299 -1.97 10.61 -22.97
CA TYR A 299 -2.70 11.74 -23.53
C TYR A 299 -2.96 11.54 -25.03
N ASP A 300 -1.90 11.26 -25.81
CA ASP A 300 -2.01 11.07 -27.26
C ASP A 300 -2.80 9.82 -27.64
N LYS A 301 -2.72 8.75 -26.85
CA LYS A 301 -3.51 7.52 -27.04
C LYS A 301 -5.03 7.74 -26.93
N TYR A 302 -5.50 8.64 -26.05
CA TYR A 302 -6.93 8.79 -25.74
C TYR A 302 -7.57 10.12 -26.21
N ARG A 303 -6.80 11.17 -26.54
CA ARG A 303 -7.33 12.53 -26.87
C ARG A 303 -8.33 12.58 -28.04
N GLU A 304 -8.24 11.64 -28.99
CA GLU A 304 -9.13 11.56 -30.17
C GLU A 304 -10.26 10.52 -30.03
N HIS A 305 -10.34 9.82 -28.90
CA HIS A 305 -11.29 8.72 -28.69
C HIS A 305 -12.76 9.15 -28.87
N GLY A 306 -13.57 8.32 -29.52
CA GLY A 306 -14.95 8.67 -29.90
C GLY A 306 -15.84 9.09 -28.72
N ALA A 307 -15.74 8.39 -27.59
CA ALA A 307 -16.48 8.73 -26.37
C ALA A 307 -16.05 10.07 -25.75
N VAL A 308 -14.80 10.52 -25.98
CA VAL A 308 -14.33 11.85 -25.55
C VAL A 308 -15.03 12.93 -26.37
N LYS A 309 -15.19 12.73 -27.69
CA LYS A 309 -15.93 13.66 -28.56
C LYS A 309 -17.40 13.77 -28.14
N GLN A 310 -18.04 12.67 -27.77
CA GLN A 310 -19.41 12.67 -27.20
C GLN A 310 -19.47 13.42 -25.86
N LEU A 311 -18.53 13.16 -24.95
CA LEU A 311 -18.49 13.82 -23.65
C LEU A 311 -18.29 15.35 -23.76
N LEU A 312 -17.48 15.79 -24.73
CA LEU A 312 -17.25 17.20 -25.08
C LEU A 312 -18.46 17.91 -25.73
N GLN A 313 -19.44 17.17 -26.26
CA GLN A 313 -20.71 17.76 -26.71
C GLN A 313 -21.58 18.16 -25.52
N MET A 314 -21.47 17.45 -24.39
CA MET A 314 -22.26 17.69 -23.18
C MET A 314 -21.57 18.69 -22.25
N HIS A 315 -20.28 18.48 -21.95
CA HIS A 315 -19.53 19.28 -20.98
C HIS A 315 -18.50 20.18 -21.66
N HIS A 316 -18.64 21.50 -21.49
CA HIS A 316 -17.85 22.49 -22.23
C HIS A 316 -16.70 23.09 -21.41
N TRP A 317 -16.74 22.91 -20.08
CA TRP A 317 -15.74 23.40 -19.13
C TRP A 317 -14.80 22.29 -18.65
N GLU A 318 -13.56 22.66 -18.36
CA GLU A 318 -12.50 21.75 -17.92
C GLU A 318 -12.85 20.96 -16.66
N TYR A 319 -13.42 21.62 -15.66
CA TYR A 319 -13.74 20.95 -14.41
C TYR A 319 -15.01 20.08 -14.49
N THR A 320 -16.03 20.48 -15.25
CA THR A 320 -17.25 19.66 -15.43
C THR A 320 -16.98 18.43 -16.31
N PHE A 321 -16.19 18.60 -17.37
CA PHE A 321 -15.74 17.50 -18.21
C PHE A 321 -14.90 16.48 -17.42
N LEU A 322 -13.93 16.93 -16.61
CA LEU A 322 -13.09 16.04 -15.81
C LEU A 322 -13.88 15.35 -14.68
N LEU A 323 -14.90 16.01 -14.12
CA LEU A 323 -15.81 15.41 -13.14
C LEU A 323 -16.62 14.25 -13.75
N GLU A 324 -17.23 14.43 -14.92
CA GLU A 324 -17.97 13.33 -15.57
C GLU A 324 -17.02 12.23 -16.07
N LEU A 325 -15.82 12.59 -16.54
CA LEU A 325 -14.80 11.59 -16.91
C LEU A 325 -14.37 10.76 -15.69
N GLN A 326 -14.24 11.37 -14.51
CA GLN A 326 -14.01 10.63 -13.27
C GLN A 326 -15.19 9.72 -12.92
N ARG A 327 -16.44 10.19 -13.06
CA ARG A 327 -17.63 9.35 -12.81
C ARG A 327 -17.66 8.12 -13.69
N ILE A 328 -17.30 8.26 -14.96
CA ILE A 328 -17.22 7.13 -15.90
C ILE A 328 -16.07 6.18 -15.49
N ALA A 329 -14.88 6.70 -15.17
CA ALA A 329 -13.76 5.90 -14.68
C ALA A 329 -14.05 5.22 -13.31
N GLY A 330 -14.87 5.84 -12.48
CA GLY A 330 -15.34 5.36 -11.18
C GLY A 330 -16.20 4.09 -11.28
N ARG A 331 -16.91 3.91 -12.42
CA ARG A 331 -17.70 2.70 -12.69
C ARG A 331 -16.82 1.46 -12.92
N SER A 332 -15.63 1.64 -13.49
CA SER A 332 -14.70 0.52 -13.75
C SER A 332 -13.68 0.31 -12.62
N SER A 333 -13.39 1.35 -11.84
CA SER A 333 -12.25 1.41 -10.92
C SER A 333 -12.48 2.33 -9.73
N LYS A 334 -11.92 1.98 -8.57
CA LYS A 334 -11.94 2.83 -7.37
C LYS A 334 -10.89 3.94 -7.48
N ILE A 335 -11.13 4.92 -8.36
CA ILE A 335 -10.36 6.16 -8.45
C ILE A 335 -11.08 7.22 -7.60
N GLY A 336 -10.35 7.81 -6.65
CA GLY A 336 -10.82 8.94 -5.83
C GLY A 336 -9.67 9.88 -5.49
N SER A 337 -9.99 10.98 -4.82
CA SER A 337 -9.07 12.10 -4.53
C SER A 337 -7.75 11.71 -3.85
N TRP A 338 -7.77 10.64 -3.06
CA TRP A 338 -6.59 10.05 -2.42
C TRP A 338 -5.53 9.55 -3.40
N ARG A 339 -5.88 9.21 -4.65
CA ARG A 339 -4.95 8.68 -5.66
C ARG A 339 -4.03 9.74 -6.27
N TYR A 340 -4.42 11.01 -6.18
CA TYR A 340 -3.74 12.14 -6.79
C TYR A 340 -3.62 13.33 -5.81
N LEU A 341 -3.18 13.05 -4.58
CA LEU A 341 -3.00 14.09 -3.54
C LEU A 341 -2.11 15.27 -3.98
N TRP A 342 -1.18 15.04 -4.90
CA TRP A 342 -0.34 16.07 -5.52
C TRP A 342 -1.11 17.13 -6.32
N LEU A 343 -2.35 16.84 -6.72
CA LEU A 343 -3.23 17.78 -7.43
C LEU A 343 -3.62 18.95 -6.51
N ARG A 344 -3.87 18.69 -5.22
CA ARG A 344 -4.32 19.68 -4.23
C ARG A 344 -3.45 20.94 -4.12
N PRO A 345 -2.10 20.86 -4.08
CA PRO A 345 -1.25 22.04 -4.13
C PRO A 345 -1.08 22.66 -5.53
N MET A 346 -1.46 21.98 -6.61
CA MET A 346 -1.28 22.47 -7.98
C MET A 346 -2.53 23.20 -8.50
N ASP A 347 -3.69 22.53 -8.44
CA ASP A 347 -5.01 23.12 -8.63
C ASP A 347 -5.96 22.59 -7.56
N ARG A 348 -6.20 23.48 -6.61
CA ARG A 348 -7.03 23.21 -5.45
C ARG A 348 -8.50 23.08 -5.80
N ILE A 349 -8.99 23.84 -6.77
CA ILE A 349 -10.41 23.85 -7.12
C ILE A 349 -10.72 22.56 -7.85
N LEU A 350 -9.93 22.20 -8.87
CA LEU A 350 -10.04 20.91 -9.55
C LEU A 350 -9.95 19.73 -8.57
N PHE A 351 -9.03 19.77 -7.60
CA PHE A 351 -8.98 18.74 -6.55
C PHE A 351 -10.31 18.58 -5.79
N PHE A 352 -10.94 19.68 -5.36
CA PHE A 352 -12.23 19.59 -4.66
C PHE A 352 -13.41 19.29 -5.57
N VAL A 353 -13.39 19.66 -6.85
CA VAL A 353 -14.40 19.22 -7.83
C VAL A 353 -14.38 17.70 -7.94
N LEU A 354 -13.19 17.12 -8.07
CA LEU A 354 -13.02 15.66 -8.13
C LEU A 354 -13.28 14.96 -6.78
N ASP A 355 -12.97 15.58 -5.65
CA ASP A 355 -13.31 15.07 -4.29
C ASP A 355 -14.80 15.18 -3.95
N THR A 356 -15.58 15.97 -4.71
CA THR A 356 -17.04 16.10 -4.57
C THR A 356 -17.78 14.90 -5.17
N ASP A 357 -17.14 14.09 -6.01
CA ASP A 357 -17.83 12.97 -6.63
C ASP A 357 -18.35 11.96 -5.60
N GLY A 358 -19.58 11.48 -5.80
CA GLY A 358 -20.32 10.67 -4.82
C GLY A 358 -20.87 11.42 -3.59
N ARG A 359 -20.72 12.75 -3.47
CA ARG A 359 -21.30 13.54 -2.37
C ARG A 359 -22.61 14.23 -2.79
N HIS A 360 -23.55 14.37 -1.85
CA HIS A 360 -24.76 15.17 -2.02
C HIS A 360 -24.50 16.68 -1.89
N THR A 361 -23.61 17.07 -0.97
CA THR A 361 -23.25 18.48 -0.73
C THR A 361 -21.82 18.74 -1.21
N PRO A 362 -21.60 19.69 -2.13
CA PRO A 362 -20.27 20.01 -2.64
C PRO A 362 -19.42 20.78 -1.64
N HIS A 363 -18.11 20.84 -1.87
CA HIS A 363 -17.27 21.82 -1.20
C HIS A 363 -17.56 23.23 -1.73
N SER A 364 -17.45 24.26 -0.89
CA SER A 364 -17.74 25.65 -1.28
C SER A 364 -16.88 26.18 -2.44
N GLU A 365 -15.67 25.63 -2.59
CA GLU A 365 -14.77 25.94 -3.72
C GLU A 365 -15.14 25.18 -5.00
N SER A 366 -15.83 24.04 -4.93
CA SER A 366 -16.24 23.22 -6.09
C SER A 366 -17.69 23.38 -6.52
N ALA A 367 -18.53 24.04 -5.71
CA ALA A 367 -19.98 24.11 -5.89
C ALA A 367 -20.43 24.58 -7.27
N VAL A 368 -19.75 25.59 -7.86
CA VAL A 368 -20.06 26.11 -9.21
C VAL A 368 -19.91 25.02 -10.28
N ALA A 369 -18.85 24.22 -10.25
CA ALA A 369 -18.69 23.11 -11.20
C ALA A 369 -19.61 21.93 -10.87
N ALA A 370 -19.62 21.47 -9.63
CA ALA A 370 -20.18 20.17 -9.27
C ALA A 370 -21.70 20.17 -9.03
N LEU A 371 -22.27 21.30 -8.58
CA LEU A 371 -23.71 21.46 -8.31
C LEU A 371 -24.38 22.44 -9.29
N GLY A 372 -23.69 23.49 -9.72
CA GLY A 372 -24.24 24.44 -10.71
C GLY A 372 -24.13 23.95 -12.15
N GLN A 373 -22.94 24.05 -12.74
CA GLN A 373 -22.72 23.88 -14.17
C GLN A 373 -22.84 22.43 -14.64
N HIS A 374 -22.31 21.44 -13.90
CA HIS A 374 -22.33 20.04 -14.34
C HIS A 374 -23.77 19.47 -14.46
N PRO A 375 -24.67 19.62 -13.47
CA PRO A 375 -26.07 19.19 -13.63
C PRO A 375 -26.81 19.98 -14.70
N TYR A 376 -26.55 21.29 -14.81
CA TYR A 376 -27.17 22.15 -15.82
C TYR A 376 -26.79 21.75 -17.25
N GLU A 377 -25.51 21.47 -17.52
CA GLU A 377 -25.02 20.98 -18.81
C GLU A 377 -25.73 19.67 -19.22
N ARG A 378 -25.94 18.76 -18.26
CA ARG A 378 -26.70 17.53 -18.49
C ARG A 378 -28.18 17.77 -18.75
N MET A 379 -28.82 18.61 -17.94
CA MET A 379 -30.23 18.97 -18.09
C MET A 379 -30.51 19.57 -19.48
N CYS A 380 -29.65 20.47 -19.96
CA CYS A 380 -29.75 20.98 -21.32
C CYS A 380 -29.74 19.86 -22.38
N VAL A 381 -28.83 18.89 -22.27
CA VAL A 381 -28.74 17.76 -23.20
C VAL A 381 -29.96 16.84 -23.11
N GLU A 382 -30.43 16.55 -21.90
CA GLU A 382 -31.64 15.75 -21.63
C GLU A 382 -32.90 16.42 -22.21
N GLU A 383 -32.97 17.76 -22.22
CA GLU A 383 -34.03 18.56 -22.85
C GLU A 383 -33.80 18.89 -24.35
N GLY A 384 -32.70 18.41 -24.96
CA GLY A 384 -32.36 18.67 -26.36
C GLY A 384 -31.92 20.11 -26.68
N MET A 385 -31.55 20.89 -25.66
CA MET A 385 -31.08 22.26 -25.74
C MET A 385 -29.55 22.37 -25.67
N LEU A 386 -29.01 23.52 -26.08
CA LEU A 386 -27.61 23.88 -25.88
C LEU A 386 -27.49 24.94 -24.77
N PRO A 387 -26.49 24.87 -23.88
CA PRO A 387 -26.28 25.84 -22.79
C PRO A 387 -25.69 27.17 -23.32
N LEU A 388 -26.45 27.85 -24.18
CA LEU A 388 -26.08 29.09 -24.85
C LEU A 388 -27.09 30.20 -24.52
N CYS A 389 -26.60 31.37 -24.15
CA CYS A 389 -27.39 32.59 -23.98
C CYS A 389 -27.03 33.63 -25.06
N ALA A 390 -27.87 34.64 -25.25
CA ALA A 390 -27.57 35.77 -26.12
C ALA A 390 -26.48 36.65 -25.51
N VAL A 391 -25.52 37.12 -26.32
CA VAL A 391 -24.44 38.01 -25.86
C VAL A 391 -25.04 39.35 -25.44
N HIS A 392 -24.96 39.67 -24.14
CA HIS A 392 -25.35 40.99 -23.64
C HIS A 392 -24.34 42.06 -24.06
N GLU A 393 -24.80 43.31 -24.15
CA GLU A 393 -23.96 44.45 -24.57
C GLU A 393 -22.75 44.67 -23.65
N LYS A 394 -22.87 44.35 -22.35
CA LYS A 394 -21.76 44.38 -21.39
C LYS A 394 -20.64 43.40 -21.75
N ASP A 395 -20.97 42.23 -22.26
CA ASP A 395 -20.00 41.19 -22.59
C ASP A 395 -19.45 41.39 -24.02
N ARG A 396 -20.26 41.97 -24.93
CA ARG A 396 -19.75 42.55 -26.19
C ARG A 396 -18.66 43.60 -25.92
N GLN A 397 -18.83 44.47 -24.92
CA GLN A 397 -17.80 45.43 -24.49
C GLN A 397 -16.55 44.77 -23.88
N ARG A 398 -16.69 43.58 -23.26
CA ARG A 398 -15.55 42.74 -22.85
C ARG A 398 -14.85 42.03 -24.03
N GLY A 399 -15.37 42.24 -25.24
CA GLY A 399 -14.84 41.69 -26.49
C GLY A 399 -15.36 40.29 -26.81
N GLU A 400 -16.56 39.92 -26.33
CA GLU A 400 -17.25 38.74 -26.85
C GLU A 400 -17.52 38.84 -28.35
N ARG A 401 -17.43 37.71 -29.04
CA ARG A 401 -17.62 37.61 -30.49
C ARG A 401 -18.79 36.68 -30.78
N GLY A 402 -19.77 37.17 -31.53
CA GLY A 402 -20.92 36.39 -31.99
C GLY A 402 -22.27 36.93 -31.53
N LYS A 403 -23.32 36.13 -31.74
CA LYS A 403 -24.69 36.40 -31.26
C LYS A 403 -25.00 35.69 -29.95
N THR A 404 -24.35 34.56 -29.71
CA THR A 404 -24.52 33.69 -28.55
C THR A 404 -23.19 33.42 -27.85
N MET A 405 -23.24 33.12 -26.55
CA MET A 405 -22.11 32.68 -25.73
C MET A 405 -22.59 31.56 -24.78
N PRO A 406 -21.68 30.70 -24.27
CA PRO A 406 -22.04 29.74 -23.24
C PRO A 406 -22.50 30.43 -21.95
N ILE A 407 -23.53 29.88 -21.32
CA ILE A 407 -23.99 30.34 -20.01
C ILE A 407 -23.20 29.65 -18.89
N ILE A 408 -22.89 30.42 -17.84
CA ILE A 408 -22.35 29.91 -16.58
C ILE A 408 -23.49 29.90 -15.56
N PHE A 409 -23.99 28.72 -15.23
CA PHE A 409 -25.16 28.55 -14.38
C PHE A 409 -24.76 28.48 -12.89
N VAL A 410 -25.21 29.45 -12.11
CA VAL A 410 -24.85 29.63 -10.69
C VAL A 410 -26.05 29.73 -9.75
N ASN A 411 -27.27 29.65 -10.26
CA ASN A 411 -28.47 29.99 -9.48
C ASN A 411 -28.65 29.06 -8.26
N GLU A 412 -28.59 27.74 -8.46
CA GLU A 412 -28.67 26.76 -7.37
C GLU A 412 -27.55 26.95 -6.33
N VAL A 413 -26.36 27.32 -6.80
CA VAL A 413 -25.19 27.55 -5.94
C VAL A 413 -25.38 28.81 -5.10
N VAL A 414 -25.91 29.90 -5.69
CA VAL A 414 -26.30 31.11 -4.97
C VAL A 414 -27.40 30.82 -3.94
N THR A 415 -28.39 30.00 -4.28
CA THR A 415 -29.44 29.54 -3.35
C THR A 415 -28.84 28.74 -2.19
N GLY A 416 -27.91 27.82 -2.45
CA GLY A 416 -27.21 27.07 -1.41
C GLY A 416 -26.35 27.95 -0.49
N PHE A 417 -25.58 28.89 -1.05
CA PHE A 417 -24.84 29.88 -0.28
C PHE A 417 -25.75 30.78 0.56
N LYS A 418 -26.94 31.13 0.06
CA LYS A 418 -27.93 31.89 0.81
C LYS A 418 -28.51 31.08 1.97
N ALA A 419 -28.93 29.84 1.73
CA ALA A 419 -29.48 28.99 2.79
C ALA A 419 -28.49 28.81 3.96
N GLU A 420 -27.21 28.56 3.64
CA GLU A 420 -26.13 28.48 4.63
C GLU A 420 -25.86 29.82 5.34
N PHE A 421 -25.87 30.94 4.60
CA PHE A 421 -25.69 32.27 5.18
C PHE A 421 -26.85 32.64 6.10
N ASP A 422 -28.09 32.38 5.70
CA ASP A 422 -29.29 32.65 6.47
C ASP A 422 -29.34 31.76 7.73
N ALA A 423 -28.91 30.49 7.64
CA ALA A 423 -28.77 29.61 8.82
C ALA A 423 -27.73 30.18 9.81
N TRP A 424 -26.56 30.60 9.31
CA TRP A 424 -25.49 31.18 10.11
C TRP A 424 -25.85 32.55 10.74
N VAL A 425 -26.56 33.42 10.01
CA VAL A 425 -26.99 34.75 10.51
C VAL A 425 -28.12 34.65 11.51
N ASN A 426 -29.14 33.84 11.22
CA ASN A 426 -30.30 33.71 12.11
C ASN A 426 -29.95 32.94 13.39
N GLY A 427 -28.77 32.30 13.44
CA GLY A 427 -28.38 31.47 14.58
C GLY A 427 -29.46 30.41 14.83
N VAL A 428 -29.96 29.78 13.76
CA VAL A 428 -30.79 28.60 13.90
C VAL A 428 -29.88 27.61 14.60
N ASP A 429 -30.14 27.38 15.90
CA ASP A 429 -29.45 26.36 16.66
C ASP A 429 -29.47 25.07 15.84
N ASP A 430 -28.46 24.23 16.01
CA ASP A 430 -28.35 22.94 15.33
C ASP A 430 -29.35 21.93 15.94
N ASP A 431 -30.59 22.40 16.11
CA ASP A 431 -31.80 21.67 16.40
C ASP A 431 -32.01 20.59 15.34
N HIS A 432 -31.35 20.61 14.17
CA HIS A 432 -31.29 19.44 13.29
C HIS A 432 -30.41 18.30 13.85
N LEU A 433 -29.26 18.59 14.45
CA LEU A 433 -28.47 17.61 15.21
C LEU A 433 -29.20 17.22 16.49
N ASP A 434 -29.75 18.18 17.23
CA ASP A 434 -30.46 17.93 18.47
C ASP A 434 -31.77 17.15 18.25
N GLN A 435 -32.49 17.41 17.15
CA GLN A 435 -33.61 16.59 16.66
C GLN A 435 -33.14 15.26 16.06
N MET A 436 -31.93 15.15 15.51
CA MET A 436 -31.33 13.87 15.10
C MET A 436 -31.12 12.97 16.34
N TRP A 437 -30.58 13.53 17.43
CA TRP A 437 -30.47 12.85 18.73
C TRP A 437 -31.84 12.55 19.36
N LYS A 438 -32.87 13.37 19.10
CA LYS A 438 -34.27 13.12 19.55
C LYS A 438 -35.07 12.24 18.57
N SER A 439 -34.56 11.96 17.37
CA SER A 439 -35.28 11.28 16.28
C SER A 439 -35.42 9.79 16.59
N LYS A 440 -36.65 9.39 16.95
CA LYS A 440 -36.97 7.97 17.19
C LYS A 440 -36.70 7.11 15.96
N ASP A 441 -36.84 7.65 14.75
CA ASP A 441 -36.61 6.91 13.50
C ASP A 441 -35.13 6.59 13.27
N ILE A 442 -34.23 7.52 13.59
CA ILE A 442 -32.78 7.28 13.46
C ILE A 442 -32.32 6.27 14.52
N TRP A 443 -32.82 6.38 15.75
CA TRP A 443 -32.58 5.36 16.78
C TRP A 443 -33.29 4.03 16.53
N ARG A 444 -34.33 3.99 15.69
CA ARG A 444 -34.97 2.75 15.23
C ARG A 444 -34.16 2.14 14.10
N MET A 445 -33.69 2.92 13.12
CA MET A 445 -32.81 2.44 12.04
C MET A 445 -31.47 1.95 12.58
N ALA A 446 -30.83 2.70 13.49
CA ALA A 446 -29.60 2.27 14.14
C ALA A 446 -29.82 1.01 15.01
N ARG A 447 -31.00 0.85 15.63
CA ARG A 447 -31.36 -0.42 16.29
C ARG A 447 -31.67 -1.53 15.31
N GLN A 448 -32.35 -1.29 14.19
CA GLN A 448 -32.58 -2.31 13.15
C GLN A 448 -31.27 -2.78 12.48
N ALA A 449 -30.21 -1.96 12.53
CA ALA A 449 -28.86 -2.32 12.08
C ALA A 449 -27.95 -2.93 13.17
N LEU A 450 -28.40 -2.99 14.43
CA LEU A 450 -27.65 -3.51 15.59
C LEU A 450 -28.37 -4.65 16.33
N GLU A 451 -29.69 -4.71 16.24
CA GLU A 451 -30.45 -5.94 16.36
C GLU A 451 -29.82 -6.91 15.36
N PRO A 452 -29.40 -8.12 15.79
CA PRO A 452 -29.02 -9.13 14.84
C PRO A 452 -30.20 -9.28 13.88
N GLU A 453 -29.93 -9.27 12.57
CA GLU A 453 -30.99 -9.47 11.57
C GLU A 453 -31.90 -10.59 12.06
N VAL A 454 -33.21 -10.35 12.05
CA VAL A 454 -34.17 -11.45 12.12
C VAL A 454 -33.71 -12.40 11.02
N ALA A 455 -33.11 -13.52 11.42
CA ALA A 455 -32.31 -14.34 10.53
C ALA A 455 -33.12 -14.55 9.26
N PRO A 456 -32.60 -14.14 8.09
CA PRO A 456 -33.40 -14.15 6.86
C PRO A 456 -33.97 -15.55 6.73
N ASN A 457 -35.32 -15.66 6.77
CA ASN A 457 -36.05 -16.93 6.88
C ASN A 457 -35.27 -18.01 6.15
N ASP A 458 -34.69 -18.96 6.91
CA ASP A 458 -33.69 -19.89 6.37
C ASP A 458 -34.23 -20.39 5.02
N PRO A 459 -33.50 -20.15 3.91
CA PRO A 459 -34.00 -20.55 2.60
C PRO A 459 -34.34 -22.04 2.70
N PRO A 460 -35.50 -22.47 2.19
CA PRO A 460 -36.06 -23.80 2.46
C PRO A 460 -34.94 -24.82 2.26
N ALA A 461 -34.76 -25.76 3.21
CA ALA A 461 -33.47 -26.46 3.42
C ALA A 461 -32.84 -27.12 2.16
N GLU A 462 -33.64 -27.34 1.14
CA GLU A 462 -33.32 -27.73 -0.25
C GLU A 462 -32.43 -26.71 -1.01
N ALA A 463 -32.37 -25.44 -0.59
CA ALA A 463 -31.60 -24.35 -1.19
C ALA A 463 -30.26 -24.06 -0.46
N LEU A 464 -29.96 -24.78 0.63
CA LEU A 464 -28.64 -24.80 1.29
C LEU A 464 -27.80 -26.03 0.89
N THR A 465 -28.30 -26.88 -0.02
CA THR A 465 -27.62 -28.10 -0.48
C THR A 465 -26.83 -27.95 -1.79
N GLU A 466 -27.00 -26.84 -2.51
CA GLU A 466 -26.34 -26.57 -3.81
C GLU A 466 -25.10 -25.66 -3.68
N ASP A 467 -24.10 -26.12 -2.92
CA ASP A 467 -22.69 -25.99 -3.37
C ASP A 467 -21.78 -27.12 -2.82
N SER A 468 -22.40 -28.26 -2.49
CA SER A 468 -21.67 -29.43 -1.98
C SER A 468 -20.68 -30.00 -3.00
N GLU A 469 -20.84 -29.73 -4.31
CA GLU A 469 -19.82 -30.06 -5.31
C GLU A 469 -18.55 -29.21 -5.16
N PHE A 470 -18.68 -27.91 -4.86
CA PHE A 470 -17.52 -27.04 -4.65
C PHE A 470 -16.76 -27.42 -3.38
N ASP A 471 -17.47 -27.69 -2.27
CA ASP A 471 -16.86 -28.13 -1.02
C ASP A 471 -16.24 -29.54 -1.14
N ASN A 472 -16.89 -30.47 -1.85
CA ASN A 472 -16.31 -31.79 -2.13
C ASN A 472 -15.10 -31.69 -3.07
N TYR A 473 -15.10 -30.79 -4.04
CA TYR A 473 -13.97 -30.53 -4.93
C TYR A 473 -12.79 -29.91 -4.18
N ALA A 474 -13.03 -28.90 -3.34
CA ALA A 474 -12.03 -28.28 -2.49
C ALA A 474 -11.46 -29.27 -1.46
N ALA A 475 -12.31 -30.10 -0.83
CA ALA A 475 -11.88 -31.18 0.05
C ALA A 475 -11.11 -32.28 -0.69
N GLY A 476 -11.46 -32.55 -1.95
CA GLY A 476 -10.71 -33.43 -2.86
C GLY A 476 -9.30 -32.92 -3.11
N GLN A 477 -9.17 -31.68 -3.59
CA GLN A 477 -7.86 -31.04 -3.80
C GLN A 477 -7.02 -30.97 -2.52
N LEU A 478 -7.64 -30.71 -1.37
CA LEU A 478 -6.92 -30.69 -0.08
C LEU A 478 -6.38 -32.07 0.30
N ARG A 479 -7.12 -33.15 0.00
CA ARG A 479 -6.66 -34.54 0.21
C ARG A 479 -5.55 -34.91 -0.76
N GLU A 480 -5.65 -34.53 -2.03
CA GLU A 480 -4.60 -34.78 -3.04
C GLU A 480 -3.30 -34.04 -2.71
N MET A 481 -3.37 -32.75 -2.37
CA MET A 481 -2.23 -31.97 -1.91
C MET A 481 -1.55 -32.62 -0.69
N LYS A 482 -2.35 -33.03 0.30
CA LYS A 482 -1.82 -33.65 1.51
C LYS A 482 -1.17 -35.01 1.21
N ALA A 483 -1.79 -35.84 0.37
CA ALA A 483 -1.19 -37.11 -0.06
C ALA A 483 0.13 -36.91 -0.83
N ALA A 484 0.23 -35.87 -1.66
CA ALA A 484 1.46 -35.52 -2.37
C ALA A 484 2.57 -34.98 -1.43
N GLU A 485 2.20 -34.26 -0.36
CA GLU A 485 3.13 -33.80 0.67
C GLU A 485 3.61 -34.96 1.55
N ASP A 486 2.70 -35.84 1.99
CA ASP A 486 3.02 -37.05 2.75
C ASP A 486 3.91 -38.01 1.93
N ALA A 487 3.66 -38.16 0.63
CA ALA A 487 4.52 -38.94 -0.27
C ALA A 487 5.93 -38.32 -0.40
N ARG A 488 6.05 -37.00 -0.57
CA ARG A 488 7.36 -36.31 -0.57
C ARG A 488 8.11 -36.48 0.75
N LEU A 489 7.40 -36.48 1.88
CA LEU A 489 7.99 -36.74 3.18
C LEU A 489 8.47 -38.19 3.31
N GLN A 490 7.71 -39.16 2.81
CA GLN A 490 8.15 -40.57 2.77
C GLN A 490 9.35 -40.78 1.86
N ASP A 491 9.41 -40.18 0.67
CA ASP A 491 10.59 -40.23 -0.21
C ASP A 491 11.83 -39.60 0.44
N ALA A 492 11.65 -38.44 1.11
CA ALA A 492 12.74 -37.79 1.84
C ALA A 492 13.24 -38.63 3.02
N LEU A 493 12.35 -39.34 3.72
CA LEU A 493 12.69 -40.27 4.80
C LEU A 493 13.37 -41.54 4.26
N ALA A 494 12.85 -42.14 3.19
CA ALA A 494 13.42 -43.31 2.53
C ALA A 494 14.82 -43.02 1.96
N GLY A 495 15.03 -41.84 1.36
CA GLY A 495 16.34 -41.35 0.94
C GLY A 495 17.33 -41.12 2.09
N SER A 496 16.84 -40.93 3.33
CA SER A 496 17.66 -40.81 4.54
C SER A 496 18.00 -42.14 5.20
N SER A 497 17.26 -43.22 4.89
CA SER A 497 17.35 -44.53 5.56
C SER A 497 18.13 -45.60 4.79
N ALA A 498 19.10 -45.22 3.95
CA ALA A 498 19.89 -46.16 3.14
C ALA A 498 21.35 -46.35 3.61
N PRO A 499 21.61 -47.19 4.65
CA PRO A 499 22.94 -47.74 4.92
C PRO A 499 23.16 -49.04 4.12
N GLY A 500 24.10 -49.04 3.17
CA GLY A 500 24.36 -50.19 2.29
C GLY A 500 25.11 -51.37 2.95
N VAL A 501 24.59 -52.59 2.75
CA VAL A 501 25.08 -53.92 3.21
C VAL A 501 24.47 -55.00 2.27
N ARG A 502 25.11 -56.07 1.76
CA ARG A 502 26.52 -56.55 1.66
C ARG A 502 26.59 -57.71 0.62
N GLN A 503 27.81 -58.14 0.26
CA GLN A 503 28.19 -59.46 -0.35
C GLN A 503 27.70 -59.74 -1.79
N GLY A 504 28.37 -60.55 -2.63
CA GLY A 504 29.70 -61.19 -2.51
C GLY A 504 29.77 -62.62 -3.06
N SER A 505 30.41 -62.84 -4.22
CA SER A 505 30.78 -64.15 -4.81
C SER A 505 31.90 -63.95 -5.85
N ALA A 506 33.14 -64.43 -5.67
CA ALA A 506 33.64 -65.82 -5.74
C ALA A 506 33.97 -66.30 -7.19
N THR A 507 35.28 -66.30 -7.50
CA THR A 507 36.12 -67.33 -8.22
C THR A 507 35.56 -68.14 -9.42
N PRO A 508 36.39 -68.56 -10.41
CA PRO A 508 37.82 -68.95 -10.31
C PRO A 508 38.84 -67.82 -10.43
#